data_AF-A0A661Q560-F1
#
_entry.id   AF-A0A661Q560-F1
#
_cell.length_a   1.000
_cell.length_b   1.000
_cell.length_c   1.000
_cell.angle_alpha   90.00
_cell.angle_beta   90.00
_cell.angle_gamma   90.00
#
_symmetry.space_group_name_H-M   'P 1'
#
loop_
_entity.id
_entity.type
_entity.pdbx_description
1 polymer ?
#
loop_
_entity_poly.entity_id
_entity_poly.type
_entity_poly.pdbx_seq_one_letter_code
_entity_poly.pdbx_strand_id
1 'polypeptide(L)'
;MSTEEQKDLELKNAEKPEPAISRRYFLAGAACVSAATAVSLSPLLNAEEVPSTDDFIQKHYKQLSDEDKKEIFAKLEARIDKQYGVTATISDPQPIEGVEFAYVLNLGRCIGCRKCVYACMEENNQSRSPQKQYIRVLKMKQGTVNLETSSHDYPEKEASSEDHFYMPVACQQCREPKCIEVCPVKATWKEKDGIVVVDYNWCIGCRYCEAACPYHARRFNFAKPQIPTEDLNPDMGYLSNRPRYMGVMEKCTFCLHKTRRGEYPACMEVCPTGSRKFGNLRDPKSEVRKIIEQERVFVLKQEAGTLPKFYYTFAK
;
A
#
# COMPACT_ATOMS: atom_id res chain seq x y z
N MET A 1 -47.46 -11.39 59.28
CA MET A 1 -48.18 -10.83 58.13
C MET A 1 -49.37 -11.74 57.88
N SER A 2 -50.57 -11.19 58.07
CA SER A 2 -51.85 -11.91 58.15
C SER A 2 -52.32 -12.33 56.77
N THR A 3 -53.13 -13.38 56.73
CA THR A 3 -53.78 -14.02 55.58
C THR A 3 -54.66 -13.12 54.70
N GLU A 4 -54.74 -11.82 54.97
CA GLU A 4 -55.40 -10.82 54.12
C GLU A 4 -54.41 -10.16 53.13
N GLU A 5 -53.12 -10.07 53.44
CA GLU A 5 -52.11 -9.48 52.53
C GLU A 5 -51.74 -10.40 51.36
N GLN A 6 -52.04 -11.71 51.46
CA GLN A 6 -51.83 -12.67 50.35
C GLN A 6 -52.97 -12.64 49.32
N LYS A 7 -54.19 -12.25 49.72
CA LYS A 7 -55.34 -12.21 48.81
C LYS A 7 -55.32 -11.00 47.87
N ASP A 8 -54.68 -9.92 48.29
CA ASP A 8 -54.51 -8.70 47.47
C ASP A 8 -53.37 -8.81 46.46
N LEU A 9 -52.46 -9.78 46.61
CA LEU A 9 -51.38 -10.03 45.65
C LEU A 9 -51.80 -10.96 44.51
N GLU A 10 -52.79 -11.84 44.73
CA GLU A 10 -53.32 -12.76 43.71
C GLU A 10 -54.34 -12.11 42.76
N LEU A 11 -54.92 -10.95 43.11
CA LEU A 11 -55.84 -10.20 42.25
C LEU A 11 -55.16 -9.23 41.26
N LYS A 12 -53.82 -9.12 41.28
CA LYS A 12 -53.06 -8.23 40.38
C LYS A 12 -52.39 -8.92 39.19
N ASN A 13 -52.50 -10.25 39.07
CA ASN A 13 -51.98 -11.02 37.94
C ASN A 13 -53.11 -11.56 37.03
N ALA A 14 -54.13 -10.74 36.77
CA ALA A 14 -55.01 -10.99 35.65
C ALA A 14 -54.23 -10.77 34.35
N GLU A 15 -54.07 -11.86 33.58
CA GLU A 15 -53.46 -11.91 32.25
C GLU A 15 -53.87 -10.69 31.40
N LYS A 16 -52.89 -9.86 31.04
CA LYS A 16 -53.09 -8.90 29.95
C LYS A 16 -53.20 -9.70 28.66
N PRO A 17 -54.28 -9.54 27.85
CA PRO A 17 -54.36 -10.21 26.57
C PRO A 17 -53.19 -9.73 25.68
N GLU A 18 -52.44 -10.68 25.12
CA GLU A 18 -51.45 -10.38 24.09
C GLU A 18 -52.13 -9.60 22.96
N PRO A 19 -51.55 -8.47 22.49
CA PRO A 19 -52.17 -7.72 21.41
C PRO A 19 -52.16 -8.57 20.15
N ALA A 20 -53.35 -8.98 19.69
CA ALA A 20 -53.51 -9.69 18.43
C ALA A 20 -52.88 -8.87 17.29
N ILE A 21 -51.82 -9.41 16.69
CA ILE A 21 -51.09 -8.78 15.57
C ILE A 21 -52.07 -8.66 14.40
N SER A 22 -52.61 -7.46 14.17
CA SER A 22 -53.51 -7.24 13.05
C SER A 22 -52.73 -7.25 11.74
N ARG A 23 -53.36 -7.70 10.64
CA ARG A 23 -52.77 -7.66 9.29
C ARG A 23 -52.23 -6.28 8.93
N ARG A 24 -52.82 -5.19 9.44
CA ARG A 24 -52.31 -3.82 9.24
C ARG A 24 -50.98 -3.58 9.96
N TYR A 25 -50.81 -4.06 11.19
CA TYR A 25 -49.54 -3.98 11.90
C TYR A 25 -48.46 -4.87 11.28
N PHE A 26 -48.83 -6.06 10.80
CA PHE A 26 -47.91 -6.93 10.07
C PHE A 26 -47.48 -6.32 8.72
N LEU A 27 -48.40 -5.73 7.95
CA LEU A 27 -48.08 -5.06 6.69
C LEU A 27 -47.28 -3.77 6.91
N ALA A 28 -47.58 -3.00 7.96
CA ALA A 28 -46.77 -1.82 8.34
C ALA A 28 -45.37 -2.22 8.80
N GLY A 29 -45.25 -3.29 9.60
CA GLY A 29 -43.97 -3.87 10.01
C GLY A 29 -43.16 -4.42 8.83
N ALA A 30 -43.82 -5.14 7.91
CA ALA A 30 -43.20 -5.66 6.69
C ALA A 30 -42.76 -4.55 5.74
N ALA A 31 -43.52 -3.45 5.63
CA ALA A 31 -43.14 -2.27 4.85
C ALA A 31 -41.94 -1.52 5.48
N CYS A 32 -41.87 -1.45 6.81
CA CYS A 32 -40.70 -0.89 7.50
C CYS A 32 -39.48 -1.80 7.36
N VAL A 33 -39.63 -3.12 7.42
CA VAL A 33 -38.54 -4.08 7.21
C VAL A 33 -38.05 -4.03 5.76
N SER A 34 -38.96 -4.01 4.78
CA SER A 34 -38.58 -3.93 3.37
C SER A 34 -37.90 -2.60 3.03
N ALA A 35 -38.40 -1.47 3.55
CA ALA A 35 -37.76 -0.17 3.41
C ALA A 35 -36.40 -0.10 4.12
N ALA A 36 -36.29 -0.64 5.34
CA ALA A 36 -35.02 -0.71 6.06
C ALA A 36 -34.00 -1.59 5.35
N THR A 37 -34.42 -2.73 4.77
CA THR A 37 -33.54 -3.57 3.94
C THR A 37 -33.17 -2.90 2.62
N ALA A 38 -34.09 -2.19 1.97
CA ALA A 38 -33.79 -1.48 0.73
C ALA A 38 -32.81 -0.32 0.98
N VAL A 39 -32.93 0.38 2.12
CA VAL A 39 -32.00 1.45 2.51
C VAL A 39 -30.66 0.87 2.98
N SER A 40 -30.64 -0.24 3.73
CA SER A 40 -29.38 -0.88 4.15
C SER A 40 -28.64 -1.58 3.01
N LEU A 41 -29.37 -2.03 1.99
CA LEU A 41 -28.82 -2.57 0.74
C LEU A 41 -28.61 -1.48 -0.33
N SER A 42 -29.10 -0.25 -0.13
CA SER A 42 -28.90 0.86 -1.08
C SER A 42 -27.41 1.13 -1.37
N PRO A 43 -26.47 1.02 -0.40
CA PRO A 43 -25.04 1.07 -0.69
C PRO A 43 -24.55 -0.09 -1.56
N LEU A 44 -25.16 -1.28 -1.50
CA LEU A 44 -24.84 -2.44 -2.34
C LEU A 44 -25.50 -2.35 -3.72
N LEU A 45 -26.70 -1.76 -3.82
CA LEU A 45 -27.44 -1.54 -5.06
C LEU A 45 -26.85 -0.38 -5.88
N ASN A 46 -26.25 0.62 -5.21
CA ASN A 46 -25.54 1.73 -5.82
C ASN A 46 -24.01 1.53 -5.88
N ALA A 47 -23.50 0.39 -5.40
CA ALA A 47 -22.11 0.02 -5.62
C ALA A 47 -21.97 -0.46 -7.08
N GLU A 48 -21.24 0.29 -7.89
CA GLU A 48 -20.82 -0.16 -9.23
C GLU A 48 -19.99 -1.46 -9.17
N GLU A 49 -19.43 -1.79 -8.01
CA GLU A 49 -18.62 -2.99 -7.76
C GLU A 49 -19.01 -3.63 -6.42
N VAL A 50 -19.94 -4.59 -6.44
CA VAL A 50 -20.08 -5.56 -5.35
C VAL A 50 -19.00 -6.63 -5.55
N PRO A 51 -18.12 -6.90 -4.56
CA PRO A 51 -17.15 -7.99 -4.66
C PRO A 51 -17.86 -9.29 -4.99
N SER A 52 -17.35 -10.06 -5.95
CA SER A 52 -17.93 -11.37 -6.25
C SER A 52 -17.81 -12.29 -5.03
N THR A 53 -18.65 -13.32 -4.94
CA THR A 53 -18.51 -14.35 -3.89
C THR A 53 -17.12 -14.98 -3.89
N ASP A 54 -16.51 -15.07 -5.07
CA ASP A 54 -15.14 -15.57 -5.25
C ASP A 54 -14.09 -14.59 -4.71
N ASP A 55 -14.29 -13.28 -4.88
CA ASP A 55 -13.42 -12.26 -4.28
C ASP A 55 -13.51 -12.28 -2.74
N PHE A 56 -14.69 -12.57 -2.19
CA PHE A 56 -14.91 -12.67 -0.75
C PHE A 56 -14.31 -13.94 -0.13
N ILE A 57 -14.27 -15.05 -0.88
CA ILE A 57 -13.73 -16.36 -0.46
C ILE A 57 -12.30 -16.57 -0.99
N GLN A 58 -11.67 -15.52 -1.57
CA GLN A 58 -10.33 -15.62 -2.13
C GLN A 58 -9.36 -16.21 -1.08
N LYS A 59 -8.48 -17.14 -1.48
CA LYS A 59 -7.43 -17.64 -0.57
C LYS A 59 -6.31 -16.62 -0.48
N HIS A 60 -5.60 -16.59 0.65
CA HIS A 60 -4.37 -15.83 0.78
C HIS A 60 -3.38 -16.22 -0.33
N TYR A 61 -2.68 -15.26 -0.95
CA TYR A 61 -1.78 -15.50 -2.11
C TYR A 61 -0.89 -16.74 -1.99
N LYS A 62 -0.26 -16.95 -0.83
CA LYS A 62 0.60 -18.12 -0.54
C LYS A 62 -0.08 -19.49 -0.59
N GLN A 63 -1.41 -19.54 -0.66
CA GLN A 63 -2.23 -20.76 -0.72
C GLN A 63 -2.93 -20.93 -2.07
N LEU A 64 -2.75 -20.00 -3.00
CA LEU A 64 -3.31 -20.09 -4.34
C LEU A 64 -2.57 -21.15 -5.16
N SER A 65 -3.31 -22.01 -5.86
CA SER A 65 -2.73 -22.85 -6.92
C SER A 65 -2.37 -22.03 -8.15
N ASP A 66 -1.65 -22.63 -9.08
CA ASP A 66 -1.34 -21.96 -10.36
C ASP A 66 -2.61 -21.73 -11.20
N GLU A 67 -3.60 -22.61 -11.09
CA GLU A 67 -4.93 -22.42 -11.68
C GLU A 67 -5.67 -21.24 -11.05
N ASP A 68 -5.70 -21.16 -9.71
CA ASP A 68 -6.33 -20.05 -8.98
C ASP A 68 -5.70 -18.71 -9.42
N LYS A 69 -4.36 -18.67 -9.53
CA LYS A 69 -3.63 -17.48 -9.99
C LYS A 69 -3.99 -17.09 -11.41
N LYS A 70 -4.03 -18.03 -12.35
CA LYS A 70 -4.40 -17.77 -13.75
C LYS A 70 -5.80 -17.17 -13.85
N GLU A 71 -6.76 -17.72 -13.10
CA GLU A 71 -8.12 -17.21 -13.08
C GLU A 71 -8.16 -15.77 -12.52
N ILE A 72 -7.47 -15.53 -11.40
CA ILE A 72 -7.38 -14.19 -10.82
C ILE A 72 -6.73 -13.21 -11.80
N PHE A 73 -5.64 -13.59 -12.48
CA PHE A 73 -4.95 -12.71 -13.42
C PHE A 73 -5.85 -12.37 -14.60
N ALA A 74 -6.53 -13.37 -15.18
CA ALA A 74 -7.49 -13.13 -16.26
C ALA A 74 -8.65 -12.20 -15.83
N LYS A 75 -9.20 -12.40 -14.62
CA LYS A 75 -10.23 -11.50 -14.06
C LYS A 75 -9.70 -10.07 -13.89
N LEU A 76 -8.47 -9.91 -13.42
CA LEU A 76 -7.83 -8.61 -13.24
C LEU A 76 -7.52 -7.91 -14.57
N GLU A 77 -6.98 -8.62 -15.55
CA GLU A 77 -6.70 -8.12 -16.89
C GLU A 77 -8.00 -7.65 -17.58
N ALA A 78 -9.06 -8.46 -17.53
CA ALA A 78 -10.37 -8.09 -18.08
C ALA A 78 -10.96 -6.84 -17.39
N ARG A 79 -10.77 -6.71 -16.08
CA ARG A 79 -11.19 -5.50 -15.33
C ARG A 79 -10.42 -4.26 -15.79
N ILE A 80 -9.11 -4.38 -15.97
CA ILE A 80 -8.25 -3.27 -16.41
C ILE A 80 -8.61 -2.87 -17.84
N ASP A 81 -8.78 -3.83 -18.74
CA ASP A 81 -9.20 -3.58 -20.13
C ASP A 81 -10.56 -2.85 -20.17
N LYS A 82 -11.54 -3.32 -19.39
CA LYS A 82 -12.84 -2.64 -19.28
C LYS A 82 -12.75 -1.23 -18.70
N GLN A 83 -11.90 -1.00 -17.71
CA GLN A 83 -11.82 0.28 -17.00
C GLN A 83 -10.97 1.32 -17.73
N TYR A 84 -9.88 0.90 -18.37
CA TYR A 84 -8.88 1.79 -18.94
C TYR A 84 -8.76 1.67 -20.47
N GLY A 85 -9.38 0.67 -21.11
CA GLY A 85 -9.27 0.44 -22.55
C GLY A 85 -7.88 0.00 -23.00
N VAL A 86 -7.11 -0.62 -22.09
CA VAL A 86 -5.72 -1.03 -22.32
C VAL A 86 -5.60 -2.54 -22.08
N THR A 87 -5.03 -3.25 -23.06
CA THR A 87 -4.68 -4.67 -22.92
C THR A 87 -3.48 -4.82 -21.98
N ALA A 88 -3.76 -5.00 -20.70
CA ALA A 88 -2.74 -5.23 -19.68
C ALA A 88 -2.28 -6.69 -19.65
N THR A 89 -1.04 -6.92 -19.21
CA THR A 89 -0.48 -8.23 -18.93
C THR A 89 -0.05 -8.31 -17.47
N ILE A 90 -0.62 -9.25 -16.72
CA ILE A 90 -0.30 -9.48 -15.31
C ILE A 90 0.54 -10.74 -15.18
N SER A 91 1.76 -10.55 -14.70
CA SER A 91 2.70 -11.62 -14.37
C SER A 91 2.86 -11.81 -12.86
N ASP A 92 3.44 -12.94 -12.47
CA ASP A 92 3.85 -13.24 -11.09
C ASP A 92 5.38 -13.43 -10.99
N PRO A 93 6.19 -12.36 -11.11
CA PRO A 93 7.64 -12.47 -11.06
C PRO A 93 8.07 -13.04 -9.70
N GLN A 94 8.68 -14.23 -9.70
CA GLN A 94 9.05 -14.93 -8.48
C GLN A 94 10.30 -14.33 -7.82
N PRO A 95 10.41 -14.39 -6.49
CA PRO A 95 11.59 -13.90 -5.79
C PRO A 95 12.84 -14.71 -6.16
N ILE A 96 13.98 -14.02 -6.27
CA ILE A 96 15.26 -14.65 -6.60
C ILE A 96 15.94 -15.12 -5.30
N GLU A 97 16.24 -16.41 -5.22
CA GLU A 97 16.92 -17.00 -4.06
C GLU A 97 18.39 -16.55 -3.99
N GLY A 98 18.90 -16.33 -2.78
CA GLY A 98 20.27 -15.85 -2.59
C GLY A 98 20.49 -14.37 -2.90
N VAL A 99 19.47 -13.64 -3.36
CA VAL A 99 19.53 -12.19 -3.62
C VAL A 99 18.99 -11.40 -2.43
N GLU A 100 19.58 -10.25 -2.16
CA GLU A 100 19.05 -9.29 -1.20
C GLU A 100 19.15 -7.87 -1.76
N PHE A 101 18.05 -7.37 -2.29
CA PHE A 101 18.03 -6.05 -2.93
C PHE A 101 18.16 -4.91 -1.92
N ALA A 102 18.94 -3.89 -2.29
CA ALA A 102 19.10 -2.65 -1.53
C ALA A 102 19.35 -1.44 -2.42
N TYR A 103 19.19 -0.27 -1.80
CA TYR A 103 19.50 1.03 -2.37
C TYR A 103 20.64 1.71 -1.65
N VAL A 104 21.47 2.41 -2.41
CA VAL A 104 22.36 3.45 -1.89
C VAL A 104 22.04 4.76 -2.60
N LEU A 105 21.83 5.83 -1.83
CA LEU A 105 21.58 7.17 -2.32
C LEU A 105 22.71 8.11 -1.91
N ASN A 106 23.45 8.59 -2.90
CA ASN A 106 24.42 9.64 -2.72
C ASN A 106 23.71 11.01 -2.67
N LEU A 107 23.65 11.59 -1.48
CA LEU A 107 23.01 12.88 -1.21
C LEU A 107 23.84 14.06 -1.72
N GLY A 108 25.17 13.91 -1.82
CA GLY A 108 26.06 14.93 -2.40
C GLY A 108 25.84 15.15 -3.90
N ARG A 109 25.29 14.14 -4.59
CA ARG A 109 24.93 14.22 -6.03
C ARG A 109 23.45 14.49 -6.27
N CYS A 110 22.61 14.53 -5.24
CA CYS A 110 21.18 14.71 -5.41
C CYS A 110 20.84 16.19 -5.59
N ILE A 111 20.39 16.57 -6.78
CA ILE A 111 20.00 17.96 -7.11
C ILE A 111 18.53 18.28 -6.80
N GLY A 112 17.77 17.34 -6.22
CA GLY A 112 16.38 17.60 -5.86
C GLY A 112 15.39 17.72 -7.03
N CYS A 113 15.75 17.29 -8.25
CA CYS A 113 14.94 17.47 -9.47
C CYS A 113 13.62 16.67 -9.54
N ARG A 114 13.32 15.82 -8.55
CA ARG A 114 12.10 14.99 -8.45
C ARG A 114 11.77 14.07 -9.65
N LYS A 115 12.61 13.95 -10.69
CA LYS A 115 12.42 12.98 -11.80
C LYS A 115 12.14 11.55 -11.32
N CYS A 116 12.85 11.13 -10.27
CA CYS A 116 12.65 9.83 -9.63
C CYS A 116 11.23 9.62 -9.03
N VAL A 117 10.55 10.69 -8.62
CA VAL A 117 9.17 10.65 -8.12
C VAL A 117 8.22 10.40 -9.29
N TYR A 118 8.34 11.16 -10.38
CA TYR A 118 7.50 11.04 -11.58
C TYR A 118 7.67 9.69 -12.26
N ALA A 119 8.90 9.21 -12.48
CA ALA A 119 9.13 7.88 -13.05
C ALA A 119 8.56 6.76 -12.16
N CYS A 120 8.64 6.89 -10.84
CA CYS A 120 8.03 5.90 -9.94
C CYS A 120 6.50 5.94 -10.02
N MET A 121 5.93 7.13 -10.20
CA MET A 121 4.50 7.38 -10.31
C MET A 121 3.92 6.79 -11.62
N GLU A 122 4.61 6.97 -12.74
CA GLU A 122 4.30 6.38 -14.05
C GLU A 122 4.47 4.86 -14.02
N GLU A 123 5.67 4.36 -13.72
CA GLU A 123 5.98 2.92 -13.76
C GLU A 123 5.06 2.09 -12.85
N ASN A 124 4.75 2.62 -11.67
CA ASN A 124 3.97 1.91 -10.66
C ASN A 124 2.49 2.27 -10.69
N ASN A 125 1.95 2.84 -11.76
CA ASN A 125 0.52 3.15 -11.91
C ASN A 125 -0.07 3.83 -10.65
N GLN A 126 0.63 4.83 -10.11
CA GLN A 126 0.18 5.55 -8.91
C GLN A 126 -0.95 6.52 -9.27
N SER A 127 -1.91 6.69 -8.35
CA SER A 127 -3.01 7.63 -8.58
C SER A 127 -2.51 9.06 -8.80
N ARG A 128 -3.09 9.76 -9.78
CA ARG A 128 -2.91 11.20 -9.99
C ARG A 128 -3.87 12.02 -9.14
N SER A 129 -5.05 11.48 -8.84
CA SER A 129 -6.07 12.14 -8.01
C SER A 129 -6.79 11.13 -7.10
N PRO A 130 -6.70 11.26 -5.76
CA PRO A 130 -5.70 12.06 -5.03
C PRO A 130 -4.29 11.58 -5.37
N GLN A 131 -3.34 12.52 -5.51
CA GLN A 131 -1.97 12.20 -5.88
C GLN A 131 -1.31 11.27 -4.86
N LYS A 132 -0.64 10.22 -5.33
CA LYS A 132 0.19 9.32 -4.52
C LYS A 132 1.65 9.46 -4.92
N GLN A 133 2.51 9.53 -3.90
CA GLN A 133 3.96 9.60 -4.06
C GLN A 133 4.64 8.62 -3.11
N TYR A 134 5.32 7.63 -3.68
CA TYR A 134 6.14 6.67 -2.92
C TYR A 134 7.48 7.24 -2.47
N ILE A 135 7.97 8.25 -3.19
CA ILE A 135 9.23 8.91 -2.91
C ILE A 135 8.90 10.35 -2.54
N ARG A 136 9.38 10.81 -1.39
CA ARG A 136 9.36 12.22 -1.01
C ARG A 136 10.79 12.73 -1.06
N VAL A 137 11.05 13.79 -1.82
CA VAL A 137 12.36 14.43 -1.83
C VAL A 137 12.33 15.55 -0.81
N LEU A 138 13.07 15.40 0.29
CA LEU A 138 13.09 16.37 1.38
C LEU A 138 14.21 17.38 1.14
N LYS A 139 13.86 18.67 1.04
CA LYS A 139 14.81 19.79 1.06
C LYS A 139 15.18 20.07 2.51
N MET A 140 16.48 20.07 2.80
CA MET A 140 17.04 20.28 4.14
C MET A 140 18.18 21.31 4.08
N LYS A 141 18.34 22.11 5.14
CA LYS A 141 19.46 23.04 5.25
C LYS A 141 20.76 22.28 5.51
N GLN A 142 21.84 22.66 4.84
CA GLN A 142 23.16 22.08 5.08
C GLN A 142 23.60 22.29 6.54
N GLY A 143 24.33 21.30 7.08
CA GLY A 143 24.80 21.31 8.48
C GLY A 143 23.83 20.72 9.50
N THR A 144 22.59 20.40 9.12
CA THR A 144 21.61 19.73 10.02
C THR A 144 20.84 18.64 9.27
N VAL A 145 20.50 17.55 9.96
CA VAL A 145 19.58 16.52 9.47
C VAL A 145 18.33 16.56 10.33
N ASN A 146 17.50 17.58 10.13
CA ASN A 146 16.23 17.74 10.83
C ASN A 146 15.05 17.47 9.87
N LEU A 147 14.38 16.34 10.10
CA LEU A 147 13.22 15.92 9.31
C LEU A 147 11.99 16.80 9.56
N GLU A 148 11.83 17.36 10.76
CA GLU A 148 10.67 18.16 11.15
C GLU A 148 10.65 19.51 10.41
N THR A 149 11.82 20.11 10.20
CA THR A 149 11.97 21.36 9.45
C THR A 149 12.13 21.14 7.95
N SER A 150 12.10 19.89 7.48
CA SER A 150 12.27 19.57 6.06
C SER A 150 10.97 19.76 5.28
N SER A 151 11.08 20.24 4.03
CA SER A 151 9.93 20.35 3.13
C SER A 151 10.12 19.46 1.90
N HIS A 152 9.05 18.83 1.45
CA HIS A 152 8.99 18.18 0.14
C HIS A 152 8.21 19.00 -0.90
N ASP A 153 7.63 20.10 -0.44
CA ASP A 153 6.92 21.08 -1.25
C ASP A 153 7.83 22.29 -1.43
N TYR A 154 8.56 22.30 -2.54
CA TYR A 154 9.40 23.40 -2.97
C TYR A 154 9.27 23.58 -4.49
N PRO A 155 9.36 24.83 -4.99
CA PRO A 155 9.35 25.10 -6.42
C PRO A 155 10.49 24.37 -7.14
N GLU A 156 10.25 23.87 -8.36
CA GLU A 156 11.29 23.18 -9.15
C GLU A 156 12.50 24.06 -9.42
N LYS A 157 12.30 25.38 -9.55
CA LYS A 157 13.36 26.36 -9.73
C LYS A 157 14.31 26.45 -8.53
N GLU A 158 13.88 25.97 -7.37
CA GLU A 158 14.71 25.88 -6.16
C GLU A 158 15.39 24.53 -6.00
N ALA A 159 15.30 23.62 -6.99
CA ALA A 159 16.13 22.43 -7.02
C ALA A 159 17.57 22.85 -7.34
N SER A 160 18.51 22.62 -6.41
CA SER A 160 19.93 23.07 -6.41
C SER A 160 20.20 24.40 -5.68
N SER A 161 19.59 24.63 -4.52
CA SER A 161 19.98 25.73 -3.63
C SER A 161 21.34 25.47 -2.98
N GLU A 162 22.24 26.47 -2.97
CA GLU A 162 23.60 26.35 -2.42
C GLU A 162 23.63 26.05 -0.91
N ASP A 163 22.62 26.49 -0.16
CA ASP A 163 22.53 26.29 1.30
C ASP A 163 21.77 25.02 1.71
N HIS A 164 21.26 24.25 0.74
CA HIS A 164 20.42 23.08 0.98
C HIS A 164 21.01 21.82 0.36
N PHE A 165 20.58 20.68 0.89
CA PHE A 165 20.74 19.38 0.24
C PHE A 165 19.39 18.67 0.19
N TYR A 166 19.29 17.67 -0.69
CA TYR A 166 18.04 16.96 -0.95
C TYR A 166 18.17 15.51 -0.55
N MET A 167 17.24 15.03 0.28
CA MET A 167 17.19 13.67 0.77
C MET A 167 15.91 12.97 0.31
N PRO A 168 15.98 12.11 -0.72
CA PRO A 168 14.84 11.28 -1.09
C PRO A 168 14.57 10.19 -0.04
N VAL A 169 13.35 10.16 0.48
CA VAL A 169 12.84 9.17 1.43
C VAL A 169 11.75 8.34 0.77
N ALA A 170 11.92 7.02 0.81
CA ALA A 170 10.97 6.03 0.30
C ALA A 170 10.88 4.82 1.25
N CYS A 171 10.16 3.77 0.85
CA CYS A 171 10.16 2.51 1.59
C CYS A 171 11.57 1.92 1.63
N GLN A 172 12.07 1.69 2.84
CA GLN A 172 13.44 1.25 3.09
C GLN A 172 13.62 -0.28 2.96
N GLN A 173 12.55 -1.03 2.67
CA GLN A 173 12.53 -2.51 2.62
C GLN A 173 13.27 -3.16 3.80
N CYS A 174 12.83 -2.85 5.01
CA CYS A 174 13.44 -3.27 6.27
C CYS A 174 13.64 -4.79 6.37
N ARG A 175 14.75 -5.24 6.98
CA ARG A 175 14.95 -6.65 7.35
C ARG A 175 14.06 -7.06 8.52
N GLU A 176 13.83 -6.14 9.45
CA GLU A 176 12.89 -6.25 10.56
C GLU A 176 11.73 -5.24 10.41
N PRO A 177 10.82 -5.50 9.46
CA PRO A 177 9.74 -4.56 9.14
C PRO A 177 8.60 -4.62 10.16
N LYS A 178 8.50 -3.59 11.00
CA LYS A 178 7.37 -3.41 11.94
C LYS A 178 6.00 -3.36 11.25
N CYS A 179 5.97 -2.86 10.01
CA CYS A 179 4.75 -2.86 9.19
C CYS A 179 4.21 -4.26 8.84
N ILE A 180 5.01 -5.34 8.95
CA ILE A 180 4.54 -6.72 8.80
C ILE A 180 3.94 -7.24 10.11
N GLU A 181 4.64 -7.01 11.24
CA GLU A 181 4.24 -7.49 12.57
C GLU A 181 2.83 -7.01 12.95
N VAL A 182 2.47 -5.78 12.58
CA VAL A 182 1.17 -5.17 12.94
C VAL A 182 0.02 -5.51 11.98
N CYS A 183 0.24 -6.30 10.93
CA CYS A 183 -0.81 -6.61 9.97
C CYS A 183 -1.68 -7.78 10.46
N PRO A 184 -2.95 -7.54 10.88
CA PRO A 184 -3.77 -8.59 11.52
C PRO A 184 -4.11 -9.74 10.56
N VAL A 185 -4.26 -9.44 9.26
CA VAL A 185 -4.60 -10.42 8.22
C VAL A 185 -3.40 -10.94 7.45
N LYS A 186 -2.17 -10.51 7.79
CA LYS A 186 -0.92 -10.89 7.11
C LYS A 186 -0.88 -10.59 5.60
N ALA A 187 -1.58 -9.55 5.14
CA ALA A 187 -1.57 -9.07 3.75
C ALA A 187 -0.22 -8.55 3.26
N THR A 188 0.76 -8.40 4.14
CA THR A 188 2.12 -7.97 3.80
C THR A 188 3.11 -8.94 4.42
N TRP A 189 4.10 -9.36 3.66
CA TRP A 189 5.18 -10.25 4.11
C TRP A 189 6.49 -9.90 3.41
N LYS A 190 7.59 -10.50 3.86
CA LYS A 190 8.91 -10.39 3.23
C LYS A 190 9.16 -11.59 2.34
N GLU A 191 9.53 -11.34 1.09
CA GLU A 191 9.91 -12.36 0.11
C GLU A 191 11.36 -12.81 0.27
N LYS A 192 11.75 -13.91 -0.40
CA LYS A 192 13.10 -14.49 -0.31
C LYS A 192 14.22 -13.55 -0.77
N ASP A 193 13.92 -12.66 -1.71
CA ASP A 193 14.82 -11.59 -2.20
C ASP A 193 14.90 -10.37 -1.25
N GLY A 194 14.18 -10.44 -0.13
CA GLY A 194 14.09 -9.43 0.90
C GLY A 194 13.16 -8.26 0.55
N ILE A 195 12.42 -8.28 -0.55
CA ILE A 195 11.40 -7.26 -0.84
C ILE A 195 10.21 -7.49 0.09
N VAL A 196 9.75 -6.45 0.79
CA VAL A 196 8.47 -6.52 1.50
C VAL A 196 7.38 -6.31 0.46
N VAL A 197 6.40 -7.18 0.36
CA VAL A 197 5.29 -7.11 -0.61
C VAL A 197 3.97 -6.82 0.08
N VAL A 198 2.97 -6.41 -0.69
CA VAL A 198 1.59 -6.25 -0.23
C VAL A 198 0.69 -6.93 -1.23
N ASP A 199 -0.14 -7.82 -0.77
CA ASP A 199 -1.26 -8.30 -1.57
C ASP A 199 -2.40 -7.28 -1.46
N TYR A 200 -2.66 -6.57 -2.55
CA TYR A 200 -3.74 -5.58 -2.58
C TYR A 200 -5.13 -6.22 -2.52
N ASN A 201 -5.30 -7.48 -2.93
CA ASN A 201 -6.59 -8.16 -2.82
C ASN A 201 -6.86 -8.62 -1.38
N TRP A 202 -5.81 -8.97 -0.64
CA TRP A 202 -5.94 -9.43 0.75
C TRP A 202 -5.97 -8.28 1.78
N CYS A 203 -5.56 -7.08 1.37
CA CYS A 203 -5.46 -5.93 2.27
C CYS A 203 -6.83 -5.39 2.67
N ILE A 204 -7.18 -5.51 3.95
CA ILE A 204 -8.44 -4.98 4.51
C ILE A 204 -8.43 -3.49 4.86
N GLY A 205 -7.34 -2.77 4.58
CA GLY A 205 -7.30 -1.32 4.81
C GLY A 205 -7.29 -0.84 6.26
N CYS A 206 -6.90 -1.66 7.24
CA CYS A 206 -6.88 -1.26 8.66
C CYS A 206 -5.81 -0.21 9.03
N ARG A 207 -4.86 0.07 8.12
CA ARG A 207 -3.83 1.13 8.22
C ARG A 207 -2.84 1.04 9.39
N TYR A 208 -2.86 0.00 10.22
CA TYR A 208 -1.83 -0.17 11.26
C TYR A 208 -0.40 -0.20 10.71
N CYS A 209 -0.21 -0.77 9.52
CA CYS A 209 1.10 -0.77 8.86
C CYS A 209 1.57 0.64 8.44
N GLU A 210 0.67 1.60 8.26
CA GLU A 210 0.98 3.02 8.03
C GLU A 210 1.54 3.65 9.31
N ALA A 211 0.83 3.48 10.43
CA ALA A 211 1.24 4.01 11.73
C ALA A 211 2.55 3.40 12.25
N ALA A 212 2.77 2.11 12.02
CA ALA A 212 3.97 1.42 12.47
C ALA A 212 5.23 1.72 11.63
N CYS A 213 5.11 2.38 10.47
CA CYS A 213 6.24 2.65 9.60
C CYS A 213 6.96 3.94 10.02
N PRO A 214 8.21 3.87 10.56
CA PRO A 214 8.91 5.07 11.04
C PRO A 214 9.30 6.04 9.92
N TYR A 215 9.17 5.62 8.66
CA TYR A 215 9.52 6.38 7.47
C TYR A 215 8.31 7.01 6.76
N HIS A 216 7.08 6.73 7.23
CA HIS A 216 5.83 7.10 6.57
C HIS A 216 5.82 6.71 5.07
N ALA A 217 6.32 5.51 4.77
CA ALA A 217 6.52 5.04 3.39
C ALA A 217 5.34 4.23 2.82
N ARG A 218 4.30 4.04 3.63
CA ARG A 218 3.05 3.36 3.25
C ARG A 218 2.03 4.44 2.91
N ARG A 219 1.24 4.23 1.85
CA ARG A 219 0.20 5.14 1.39
C ARG A 219 -1.14 4.41 1.38
N PHE A 220 -2.17 5.02 1.95
CA PHE A 220 -3.53 4.48 1.91
C PHE A 220 -4.32 5.10 0.75
N ASN A 221 -5.11 4.28 0.06
CA ASN A 221 -6.01 4.74 -0.99
C ASN A 221 -7.39 5.07 -0.42
N PHE A 222 -7.57 6.31 0.03
CA PHE A 222 -8.83 6.82 0.59
C PHE A 222 -9.97 6.93 -0.42
N ALA A 223 -9.64 7.16 -1.69
CA ALA A 223 -10.59 7.29 -2.78
C ALA A 223 -10.17 6.37 -3.92
N LYS A 224 -11.09 6.12 -4.86
CA LYS A 224 -10.81 5.36 -6.09
C LYS A 224 -9.63 6.02 -6.83
N PRO A 225 -8.52 5.29 -7.07
CA PRO A 225 -7.39 5.83 -7.81
C PRO A 225 -7.77 6.26 -9.21
N GLN A 226 -7.33 7.47 -9.61
CA GLN A 226 -7.52 7.99 -10.95
C GLN A 226 -6.17 7.99 -11.67
N ILE A 227 -6.09 7.22 -12.74
CA ILE A 227 -4.90 7.07 -13.58
C ILE A 227 -5.34 7.35 -15.01
N PRO A 228 -4.78 8.35 -15.70
CA PRO A 228 -5.05 8.58 -17.11
C PRO A 228 -4.73 7.32 -17.92
N THR A 229 -5.54 7.01 -18.92
CA THR A 229 -5.41 5.76 -19.69
C THR A 229 -4.13 5.75 -20.52
N GLU A 230 -3.72 6.93 -21.01
CA GLU A 230 -2.47 7.20 -21.72
C GLU A 230 -1.21 6.97 -20.86
N ASP A 231 -1.33 7.08 -19.54
CA ASP A 231 -0.23 6.97 -18.57
C ASP A 231 -0.12 5.56 -17.96
N LEU A 232 -1.04 4.65 -18.31
CA LEU A 232 -1.11 3.34 -17.70
C LEU A 232 0.00 2.43 -18.24
N ASN A 233 0.86 1.92 -17.36
CA ASN A 233 1.83 0.89 -17.70
C ASN A 233 1.13 -0.49 -17.79
N PRO A 234 1.07 -1.12 -18.99
CA PRO A 234 0.37 -2.39 -19.19
C PRO A 234 1.15 -3.61 -18.68
N ASP A 235 2.48 -3.52 -18.49
CA ASP A 235 3.30 -4.62 -17.97
C ASP A 235 3.27 -4.62 -16.45
N MET A 236 2.46 -5.51 -15.90
CA MET A 236 2.12 -5.50 -14.48
C MET A 236 2.61 -6.76 -13.76
N GLY A 237 3.03 -6.58 -12.51
CA GLY A 237 3.24 -7.67 -11.55
C GLY A 237 2.10 -7.72 -10.54
N TYR A 238 1.58 -8.92 -10.23
CA TYR A 238 0.46 -9.12 -9.29
C TYR A 238 0.70 -8.45 -7.92
N LEU A 239 1.90 -8.62 -7.36
CA LEU A 239 2.33 -8.00 -6.09
C LEU A 239 3.05 -6.65 -6.26
N SER A 240 2.97 -6.03 -7.44
CA SER A 240 3.76 -4.85 -7.80
C SER A 240 2.94 -3.63 -8.22
N ASN A 241 2.83 -3.37 -9.52
CA ASN A 241 2.45 -2.09 -10.10
C ASN A 241 1.04 -2.10 -10.69
N ARG A 242 0.24 -3.15 -10.51
CA ARG A 242 -1.16 -3.13 -10.97
C ARG A 242 -1.93 -1.96 -10.32
N PRO A 243 -2.96 -1.40 -10.99
CA PRO A 243 -3.87 -0.44 -10.39
C PRO A 243 -4.44 -0.95 -9.06
N ARG A 244 -4.50 -0.05 -8.08
CA ARG A 244 -4.97 -0.38 -6.73
C ARG A 244 -6.46 -0.03 -6.58
N TYR A 245 -7.11 -0.69 -5.63
CA TYR A 245 -8.47 -0.36 -5.24
C TYR A 245 -8.52 0.78 -4.23
N MET A 246 -9.72 1.30 -4.00
CA MET A 246 -9.99 2.07 -2.79
C MET A 246 -9.88 1.14 -1.57
N GLY A 247 -9.39 1.67 -0.45
CA GLY A 247 -9.34 0.94 0.81
C GLY A 247 -8.11 0.05 1.00
N VAL A 248 -7.11 0.09 0.11
CA VAL A 248 -5.90 -0.73 0.24
C VAL A 248 -4.66 0.11 0.53
N MET A 249 -3.67 -0.55 1.15
CA MET A 249 -2.36 0.03 1.40
C MET A 249 -1.41 -0.26 0.25
N GLU A 250 -0.63 0.75 -0.12
CA GLU A 250 0.37 0.64 -1.18
C GLU A 250 1.71 1.25 -0.73
N LYS A 251 2.79 0.88 -1.40
CA LYS A 251 4.15 1.34 -1.11
C LYS A 251 5.11 0.97 -2.23
N CYS A 252 6.30 1.56 -2.22
CA CYS A 252 7.38 1.12 -3.10
C CYS A 252 7.68 -0.38 -2.91
N THR A 253 7.80 -1.10 -4.02
CA THR A 253 8.09 -2.54 -4.12
C THR A 253 9.45 -2.79 -4.79
N PHE A 254 10.32 -1.78 -4.86
CA PHE A 254 11.56 -1.83 -5.67
C PHE A 254 11.30 -2.21 -7.14
N CYS A 255 10.14 -1.83 -7.68
CA CYS A 255 9.70 -2.18 -9.03
C CYS A 255 9.92 -3.68 -9.29
N LEU A 256 9.39 -4.55 -8.43
CA LEU A 256 9.70 -5.99 -8.49
C LEU A 256 9.35 -6.66 -9.83
N HIS A 257 8.44 -6.06 -10.61
CA HIS A 257 8.13 -6.46 -11.98
C HIS A 257 9.31 -6.29 -12.94
N LYS A 258 10.15 -5.28 -12.73
CA LYS A 258 11.42 -5.04 -13.44
C LYS A 258 12.58 -5.79 -12.78
N THR A 259 12.78 -5.60 -11.48
CA THR A 259 14.03 -6.04 -10.81
C THR A 259 14.19 -7.54 -10.74
N ARG A 260 13.08 -8.30 -10.70
CA ARG A 260 13.14 -9.77 -10.75
C ARG A 260 13.43 -10.31 -12.17
N ARG A 261 13.36 -9.47 -13.20
CA ARG A 261 13.74 -9.77 -14.59
C ARG A 261 15.16 -9.29 -14.95
N GLY A 262 15.89 -8.74 -13.97
CA GLY A 262 17.25 -8.23 -14.17
C GLY A 262 17.33 -6.77 -14.61
N GLU A 263 16.20 -6.06 -14.68
CA GLU A 263 16.15 -4.64 -15.00
C GLU A 263 16.34 -3.76 -13.76
N TYR A 264 16.62 -2.47 -13.95
CA TYR A 264 16.70 -1.52 -12.86
C TYR A 264 15.33 -0.94 -12.50
N PRO A 265 15.13 -0.47 -11.25
CA PRO A 265 13.90 0.26 -10.92
C PRO A 265 13.86 1.60 -11.66
N ALA A 266 12.68 2.01 -12.14
CA ALA A 266 12.49 3.25 -12.90
C ALA A 266 13.05 4.51 -12.22
N CYS A 267 12.95 4.58 -10.88
CA CYS A 267 13.46 5.74 -10.14
C CYS A 267 14.99 5.83 -10.11
N MET A 268 15.72 4.73 -10.33
CA MET A 268 17.17 4.72 -10.54
C MET A 268 17.50 5.10 -11.99
N GLU A 269 16.82 4.51 -12.97
CA GLU A 269 17.08 4.70 -14.40
C GLU A 269 16.97 6.17 -14.82
N VAL A 270 16.00 6.89 -14.29
CA VAL A 270 15.76 8.29 -14.64
C VAL A 270 16.71 9.29 -13.95
N CYS A 271 17.54 8.84 -13.00
CA CYS A 271 18.33 9.74 -12.17
C CYS A 271 19.49 10.38 -12.96
N PRO A 272 19.45 11.69 -13.27
CA PRO A 272 20.41 12.29 -14.19
C PRO A 272 21.83 12.41 -13.60
N THR A 273 21.95 12.40 -12.27
CA THR A 273 23.23 12.57 -11.56
C THR A 273 23.82 11.26 -11.07
N GLY A 274 23.15 10.12 -11.33
CA GLY A 274 23.57 8.83 -10.79
C GLY A 274 23.55 8.75 -9.26
N SER A 275 22.79 9.62 -8.59
CA SER A 275 22.67 9.65 -7.12
C SER A 275 22.09 8.35 -6.55
N ARG A 276 21.22 7.65 -7.31
CA ARG A 276 20.57 6.42 -6.89
C ARG A 276 21.27 5.20 -7.46
N LYS A 277 21.68 4.28 -6.59
CA LYS A 277 22.27 2.98 -6.95
C LYS A 277 21.44 1.85 -6.35
N PHE A 278 21.15 0.83 -7.15
CA PHE A 278 20.38 -0.33 -6.78
C PHE A 278 21.17 -1.60 -7.09
N GLY A 279 21.07 -2.61 -6.23
CA GLY A 279 21.79 -3.86 -6.45
C GLY A 279 21.58 -4.90 -5.36
N ASN A 280 22.26 -6.03 -5.52
CA ASN A 280 22.24 -7.16 -4.60
C ASN A 280 23.32 -7.01 -3.52
N LEU A 281 22.93 -6.88 -2.25
CA LEU A 281 23.86 -6.80 -1.11
C LEU A 281 24.69 -8.05 -0.90
N ARG A 282 24.20 -9.21 -1.34
CA ARG A 282 24.90 -10.49 -1.19
C ARG A 282 25.94 -10.73 -2.28
N ASP A 283 25.90 -9.96 -3.36
CA ASP A 283 26.92 -10.00 -4.39
C ASP A 283 28.07 -9.02 -4.04
N PRO A 284 29.28 -9.51 -3.72
CA PRO A 284 30.43 -8.66 -3.43
C PRO A 284 30.87 -7.81 -4.63
N LYS A 285 30.49 -8.17 -5.86
CA LYS A 285 30.80 -7.40 -7.06
C LYS A 285 29.79 -6.27 -7.31
N SER A 286 28.65 -6.26 -6.62
CA SER A 286 27.61 -5.25 -6.85
C SER A 286 28.08 -3.85 -6.46
N GLU A 287 27.61 -2.86 -7.22
CA GLU A 287 27.95 -1.44 -6.97
C GLU A 287 27.53 -1.00 -5.57
N VAL A 288 26.33 -1.41 -5.15
CA VAL A 288 25.81 -1.13 -3.81
C VAL A 288 26.72 -1.71 -2.72
N ARG A 289 27.20 -2.95 -2.88
CA ARG A 289 28.06 -3.59 -1.89
C ARG A 289 29.41 -2.89 -1.78
N LYS A 290 30.02 -2.53 -2.91
CA LYS A 290 31.27 -1.76 -2.96
C LYS A 290 31.13 -0.41 -2.27
N ILE A 291 30.06 0.34 -2.55
CA ILE A 291 29.83 1.65 -1.92
C ILE A 291 29.71 1.50 -0.40
N ILE A 292 28.96 0.51 0.08
CA ILE A 292 28.78 0.29 1.53
C ILE A 292 30.09 -0.07 2.23
N GLU A 293 31.00 -0.77 1.56
CA GLU A 293 32.31 -1.14 2.12
C GLU A 293 33.33 0.00 2.07
N GLN A 294 33.24 0.88 1.06
CA GLN A 294 34.26 1.90 0.77
C GLN A 294 33.89 3.30 1.29
N GLU A 295 32.61 3.61 1.44
CA GLU A 295 32.12 4.94 1.84
C GLU A 295 31.55 4.95 3.26
N ARG A 296 31.48 6.16 3.84
CA ARG A 296 30.74 6.37 5.09
C ARG A 296 29.25 6.39 4.79
N VAL A 297 28.53 5.46 5.43
CA VAL A 297 27.11 5.24 5.21
C VAL A 297 26.29 5.77 6.38
N PHE A 298 25.25 6.52 6.06
CA PHE A 298 24.21 6.95 6.98
C PHE A 298 22.96 6.07 6.81
N VAL A 299 22.38 5.65 7.93
CA VAL A 299 21.14 4.87 7.98
C VAL A 299 20.05 5.73 8.63
N LEU A 300 18.95 5.93 7.92
CA LEU A 300 17.83 6.73 8.41
C LEU A 300 17.11 6.02 9.56
N LYS A 301 16.93 6.74 10.68
CA LYS A 301 16.21 6.28 11.90
C LYS A 301 16.71 4.93 12.40
N GLN A 302 18.02 4.79 12.59
CA GLN A 302 18.65 3.55 13.05
C GLN A 302 18.13 3.13 14.43
N GLU A 303 17.78 4.10 15.28
CA GLU A 303 17.17 3.92 16.60
C GLU A 303 15.85 3.13 16.59
N ALA A 304 15.15 3.10 15.45
CA ALA A 304 13.90 2.35 15.31
C ALA A 304 14.10 0.83 15.18
N GLY A 305 15.35 0.35 15.08
CA GLY A 305 15.67 -1.08 15.08
C GLY A 305 15.14 -1.86 13.87
N THR A 306 14.75 -1.20 12.78
CA THR A 306 14.12 -1.90 11.63
C THR A 306 15.11 -2.53 10.64
N LEU A 307 16.42 -2.27 10.79
CA LEU A 307 17.49 -2.75 9.91
C LEU A 307 17.17 -2.50 8.42
N PRO A 308 17.06 -1.23 7.98
CA PRO A 308 16.71 -0.87 6.60
C PRO A 308 17.76 -1.34 5.58
N LYS A 309 17.31 -1.59 4.34
CA LYS A 309 18.15 -1.94 3.18
C LYS A 309 18.29 -0.76 2.22
N PHE A 310 18.40 0.41 2.81
CA PHE A 310 18.39 1.67 2.08
C PHE A 310 19.34 2.60 2.83
N TYR A 311 20.39 2.97 2.11
CA TYR A 311 21.61 3.52 2.66
C TYR A 311 21.86 4.88 2.02
N TYR A 312 22.42 5.82 2.77
CA TYR A 312 22.69 7.18 2.30
C TYR A 312 24.18 7.48 2.41
N THR A 313 24.76 8.17 1.43
CA THR A 313 26.16 8.61 1.46
C THR A 313 26.29 10.09 1.08
N PHE A 314 27.41 10.70 1.43
CA PHE A 314 27.75 12.08 1.09
C PHE A 314 29.05 12.17 0.26
N ALA A 315 29.49 11.07 -0.34
CA ALA A 315 30.70 11.06 -1.15
C ALA A 315 30.55 12.00 -2.35
N LYS A 316 31.62 12.74 -2.68
CA LYS A 316 31.65 13.60 -3.86
C LYS A 316 31.85 12.75 -5.11
#